data_AF-A0AAV7AER6-F1
#
_entry.id   AF-A0AAV7AER6-F1
#
_cell.length_a   1.000
_cell.length_b   1.000
_cell.length_c   1.000
_cell.angle_alpha   90.00
_cell.angle_beta   90.00
_cell.angle_gamma   90.00
#
_symmetry.space_group_name_H-M   'P 1'
#
loop_
_entity.id
_entity.type
_entity.pdbx_description
1 polymer ?
#
loop_
_entity_poly.entity_id
_entity_poly.type
_entity_poly.pdbx_seq_one_letter_code
_entity_poly.pdbx_strand_id
1 'polypeptide(L)'
;MAQQISIHMEKDLECSCRRLANMWTFGGSLSKLSDLHALQLRVDPGNFQLLSHCILSPLASHLPADFDASTHAALDKFLAAVSHHLISKYR
;
A
#
# COMPACT_ATOMS: atom_id res chain seq x y z
N MET A 1 19.80 9.87 -23.54
CA MET A 1 19.16 8.55 -23.76
C MET A 1 18.90 7.79 -22.45
N ALA A 2 19.87 7.72 -21.51
CA ALA A 2 19.69 7.07 -20.19
C ALA A 2 18.54 7.66 -19.33
N GLN A 3 18.33 8.98 -19.35
CA GLN A 3 17.23 9.62 -18.61
C GLN A 3 15.84 9.18 -19.10
N GLN A 4 15.66 9.00 -20.40
CA GLN A 4 14.37 8.57 -20.98
C GLN A 4 14.02 7.15 -20.55
N ILE A 5 15.02 6.26 -20.48
CA ILE A 5 14.86 4.88 -20.01
C ILE A 5 14.49 4.88 -18.53
N SER A 6 15.17 5.68 -17.69
CA SER A 6 14.87 5.77 -16.27
C SER A 6 13.44 6.24 -15.99
N ILE A 7 12.97 7.26 -16.72
CA ILE A 7 11.60 7.78 -16.59
C ILE A 7 10.56 6.76 -17.07
N HIS A 8 10.85 6.02 -18.13
CA HIS A 8 9.94 4.98 -18.63
C HIS A 8 9.83 3.81 -17.64
N MET A 9 10.94 3.36 -17.08
CA MET A 9 10.96 2.31 -16.05
C MET A 9 10.21 2.74 -14.78
N GLU A 10 10.33 4.01 -14.37
CA GLU A 10 9.57 4.55 -13.23
C GLU A 10 8.07 4.55 -13.50
N LYS A 11 7.64 5.01 -14.68
CA LYS A 11 6.23 5.00 -15.08
C LYS A 11 5.66 3.59 -15.23
N ASP A 12 6.43 2.65 -15.75
CA ASP A 12 5.99 1.26 -15.89
C ASP A 12 5.85 0.59 -14.54
N LEU A 13 6.75 0.89 -13.60
CA LEU A 13 6.65 0.43 -12.22
C LEU A 13 5.43 1.06 -11.52
N GLU A 14 5.19 2.36 -11.70
CA GLU A 14 4.00 3.03 -11.17
C GLU A 14 2.70 2.45 -11.77
N CYS A 15 2.68 2.20 -13.08
CA CYS A 15 1.55 1.61 -13.79
C CYS A 15 1.28 0.18 -13.31
N SER A 16 2.33 -0.62 -13.12
CA SER A 16 2.23 -1.98 -12.59
C SER A 16 1.75 -1.98 -11.14
N CYS A 17 2.25 -1.07 -10.30
CA CYS A 17 1.79 -0.91 -8.92
C CYS A 17 0.31 -0.47 -8.86
N ARG A 18 -0.12 0.49 -9.70
CA ARG A 18 -1.54 0.85 -9.85
C ARG A 18 -2.38 -0.32 -10.35
N ARG A 19 -1.84 -1.13 -11.27
CA ARG A 19 -2.54 -2.29 -11.81
C ARG A 19 -2.68 -3.40 -10.77
N LEU A 20 -1.68 -3.63 -9.92
CA LEU A 20 -1.78 -4.54 -8.77
C LEU A 20 -2.78 -4.01 -7.73
N ALA A 21 -2.73 -2.71 -7.42
CA ALA A 21 -3.71 -2.05 -6.55
C ALA A 21 -5.15 -2.16 -7.09
N ASN A 22 -5.33 -2.15 -8.42
CA ASN A 22 -6.62 -2.38 -9.08
C ASN A 22 -6.95 -3.87 -9.28
N MET A 23 -5.96 -4.76 -9.39
CA MET A 23 -6.18 -6.21 -9.50
C MET A 23 -6.77 -6.76 -8.21
N TRP A 24 -6.37 -6.17 -7.08
CA TRP A 24 -7.07 -6.33 -5.82
C TRP A 24 -8.07 -5.19 -5.69
N THR A 25 -9.00 -5.07 -6.64
CA THR A 25 -10.16 -4.18 -6.54
C THR A 25 -11.03 -4.68 -5.39
N PHE A 26 -10.63 -4.34 -4.17
CA PHE A 26 -11.41 -4.42 -2.95
C PHE A 26 -12.54 -3.37 -2.94
N GLY A 27 -13.07 -3.00 -4.10
CA GLY A 27 -13.95 -1.82 -4.26
C GLY A 27 -15.21 -1.89 -3.39
N GLY A 28 -15.65 -3.10 -3.02
CA GLY A 28 -16.72 -3.28 -2.04
C GLY A 28 -16.24 -3.38 -0.58
N SER A 29 -15.12 -4.06 -0.31
CA SER A 29 -14.69 -4.37 1.06
C SER A 29 -13.84 -3.27 1.69
N LEU A 30 -12.87 -2.70 0.96
CA LEU A 30 -12.09 -1.57 1.47
C LEU A 30 -12.90 -0.28 1.53
N SER A 31 -13.91 -0.10 0.68
CA SER A 31 -14.78 1.08 0.76
C SER A 31 -15.58 1.10 2.07
N LYS A 32 -16.15 -0.04 2.49
CA LYS A 32 -16.81 -0.18 3.81
C LYS A 32 -15.83 0.04 4.96
N LEU A 33 -14.59 -0.44 4.83
CA LEU A 33 -13.55 -0.27 5.85
C LEU A 33 -13.08 1.19 5.95
N SER A 34 -13.02 1.90 4.82
CA SER A 34 -12.71 3.33 4.74
C SER A 34 -13.81 4.15 5.41
N ASP A 35 -15.09 3.85 5.12
CA ASP A 35 -16.23 4.50 5.77
C ASP A 35 -16.22 4.25 7.29
N LEU A 36 -15.92 3.02 7.72
CA LEU A 36 -15.80 2.69 9.15
C LEU A 36 -14.71 3.51 9.84
N HIS A 37 -13.52 3.58 9.24
CA HIS A 37 -12.41 4.34 9.82
C HIS A 37 -12.72 5.83 9.85
N ALA A 38 -13.25 6.40 8.76
CA ALA A 38 -13.52 7.84 8.65
C ALA A 38 -14.69 8.30 9.52
N LEU A 39 -15.82 7.57 9.48
CA LEU A 39 -17.08 8.03 10.06
C LEU A 39 -17.29 7.56 11.50
N GLN A 40 -16.89 6.33 11.83
CA GLN A 40 -17.14 5.76 13.16
C GLN A 40 -15.93 5.84 14.08
N LEU A 41 -14.76 5.40 13.61
CA LEU A 41 -13.56 5.31 14.45
C LEU A 41 -12.77 6.62 14.51
N ARG A 42 -12.91 7.48 13.49
CA ARG A 42 -12.20 8.77 13.35
C ARG A 42 -10.69 8.65 13.56
N VAL A 43 -10.09 7.62 12.96
CA VAL A 43 -8.65 7.36 13.07
C VAL A 43 -7.88 8.47 12.36
N ASP A 44 -6.79 8.96 12.96
CA ASP A 44 -5.97 9.94 12.25
C ASP A 44 -5.35 9.32 10.98
N PRO A 45 -5.44 9.96 9.81
CA PRO A 45 -4.90 9.41 8.57
C PRO A 45 -3.38 9.15 8.62
N GLY A 46 -2.64 9.81 9.52
CA GLY A 46 -1.22 9.52 9.79
C GLY A 46 -0.97 8.15 10.44
N ASN A 47 -1.96 7.58 11.14
CA ASN A 47 -1.80 6.30 11.83
C ASN A 47 -1.73 5.10 10.86
N PHE A 48 -2.20 5.25 9.61
CA PHE A 48 -2.13 4.16 8.64
C PHE A 48 -0.69 3.85 8.21
N GLN A 49 0.23 4.82 8.22
CA GLN A 49 1.65 4.56 7.97
C GLN A 49 2.30 3.78 9.12
N LEU A 50 1.93 4.10 10.36
CA LEU A 50 2.37 3.36 11.54
C LEU A 50 1.85 1.91 11.50
N LEU A 51 0.59 1.73 11.12
CA LEU A 51 0.00 0.40 10.95
C LEU A 51 0.77 -0.43 9.92
N SER A 52 1.13 0.15 8.76
CA SER A 52 1.94 -0.53 7.75
C SER A 52 3.27 -1.03 8.32
N HIS A 53 3.97 -0.19 9.08
CA HIS A 53 5.24 -0.56 9.71
C HIS A 53 5.07 -1.68 10.76
N CYS A 54 4.03 -1.60 11.58
CA CYS A 54 3.69 -2.62 12.57
C CYS A 54 3.31 -3.98 11.95
N ILE A 55 2.90 -4.00 10.68
CA ILE A 55 2.65 -5.25 9.94
C ILE A 55 3.95 -5.79 9.33
N LEU A 56 4.79 -4.92 8.74
CA LEU A 56 6.04 -5.32 8.11
C LEU A 56 7.10 -5.83 9.11
N SER A 57 7.20 -5.23 10.29
CA SER A 57 8.17 -5.61 11.33
C SER A 57 8.05 -7.08 11.79
N PRO A 58 6.88 -7.58 12.19
CA PRO A 58 6.72 -9.00 12.56
C PRO A 58 6.84 -9.92 11.35
N LEU A 59 6.42 -9.51 10.14
CA LEU A 59 6.65 -10.31 8.92
C LEU A 59 8.15 -10.53 8.67
N ALA A 60 8.96 -9.48 8.80
CA ALA A 60 10.41 -9.59 8.70
C ALA A 60 11.04 -10.51 9.76
N SER A 61 10.47 -10.51 10.97
CA SER A 61 10.98 -11.28 12.10
C SER A 61 10.56 -12.75 12.07
N HIS A 62 9.35 -13.05 11.56
CA HIS A 62 8.77 -14.39 11.58
C HIS A 62 8.95 -15.17 10.27
N LEU A 63 9.21 -14.49 9.14
CA LEU A 63 9.39 -15.11 7.83
C LEU A 63 10.73 -14.75 7.18
N PRO A 64 11.88 -14.91 7.87
CA PRO A 64 13.17 -14.43 7.37
C PRO A 64 13.64 -15.12 6.07
N ALA A 65 13.11 -16.31 5.75
CA ALA A 65 13.44 -17.04 4.52
C ALA A 65 12.70 -16.50 3.28
N ASP A 66 11.48 -15.99 3.47
CA ASP A 66 10.59 -15.53 2.40
C ASP A 66 10.52 -13.99 2.31
N PHE A 67 11.08 -13.29 3.32
CA PHE A 67 11.07 -11.84 3.42
C PHE A 67 12.34 -11.22 2.85
N ASP A 68 12.52 -11.38 1.54
CA ASP A 68 13.62 -10.76 0.81
C ASP A 68 13.33 -9.27 0.52
N ALA A 69 14.35 -8.55 0.03
CA ALA A 69 14.23 -7.12 -0.27
C ALA A 69 13.15 -6.82 -1.31
N SER A 70 12.90 -7.74 -2.26
CA SER A 70 11.85 -7.55 -3.27
C SER A 70 10.45 -7.73 -2.67
N THR A 71 10.26 -8.72 -1.80
CA THR A 71 8.99 -8.93 -1.07
C THR A 71 8.71 -7.80 -0.11
N HIS A 72 9.70 -7.31 0.63
CA HIS A 72 9.55 -6.14 1.48
C HIS A 72 9.10 -4.91 0.68
N ALA A 73 9.76 -4.62 -0.45
CA ALA A 73 9.39 -3.49 -1.31
C ALA A 73 7.98 -3.65 -1.94
N ALA A 74 7.58 -4.87 -2.27
CA ALA A 74 6.24 -5.15 -2.79
C ALA A 74 5.16 -4.95 -1.72
N LEU A 75 5.39 -5.47 -0.51
CA LEU A 75 4.46 -5.33 0.62
C LEU A 75 4.35 -3.88 1.10
N ASP A 76 5.46 -3.14 1.16
CA ASP A 76 5.47 -1.72 1.52
C ASP A 76 4.62 -0.90 0.53
N LYS A 77 4.84 -1.08 -0.78
CA LYS A 77 4.03 -0.43 -1.83
C LYS A 77 2.56 -0.84 -1.77
N PHE A 78 2.30 -2.11 -1.48
CA PHE A 78 0.94 -2.61 -1.33
C PHE A 78 0.21 -1.94 -0.15
N LEU A 79 0.83 -1.94 1.03
CA LEU A 79 0.26 -1.33 2.23
C LEU A 79 0.10 0.19 2.06
N ALA A 80 1.02 0.86 1.35
CA ALA A 80 0.88 2.27 1.00
C ALA A 80 -0.37 2.54 0.12
N ALA A 81 -0.65 1.67 -0.86
CA ALA A 81 -1.84 1.79 -1.70
C ALA A 81 -3.14 1.55 -0.91
N VAL A 82 -3.14 0.59 0.03
CA VAL A 82 -4.28 0.34 0.94
C VAL A 82 -4.53 1.57 1.83
N SER A 83 -3.48 2.11 2.45
CA SER A 83 -3.58 3.33 3.28
C SER A 83 -4.13 4.50 2.49
N HIS A 84 -3.67 4.71 1.25
CA HIS A 84 -4.19 5.75 0.37
C HIS A 84 -5.70 5.56 0.07
N HIS A 85 -6.15 4.32 -0.12
CA HIS A 85 -7.57 4.03 -0.34
C HIS A 85 -8.41 4.28 0.92
N LEU A 86 -7.93 3.89 2.10
CA LEU A 86 -8.62 4.11 3.38
C LEU A 86 -8.75 5.59 3.76
N ILE A 87 -7.75 6.39 3.41
CA ILE A 87 -7.76 7.85 3.62
C ILE A 87 -8.65 8.57 2.59
N SER A 88 -8.96 7.96 1.44
CA SER A 88 -9.70 8.62 0.35
C SER A 88 -11.07 9.18 0.75
N LYS A 89 -11.71 8.62 1.78
CA LYS A 89 -13.03 9.02 2.32
C LYS A 89 -12.98 9.97 3.52
N TYR A 90 -11.79 10.37 3.98
CA TYR A 90 -11.64 11.39 5.04
C TYR A 90 -11.88 12.83 4.55
N ARG A 91 -12.11 13.01 3.24
CA ARG A 91 -12.42 14.30 2.60
C ARG A 91 -13.89 14.41 2.24
#